data_AF-A0A959FFY4-F1
#
_entry.id   AF-A0A959FFY4-F1
#
_cell.length_a   1.000
_cell.length_b   1.000
_cell.length_c   1.000
_cell.angle_alpha   90.00
_cell.angle_beta   90.00
_cell.angle_gamma   90.00
#
_symmetry.space_group_name_H-M   'P 1'
#
loop_
_entity.id
_entity.type
_entity.pdbx_description
1 polymer ?
#
loop_
_entity_poly.entity_id
_entity_poly.type
_entity_poly.pdbx_seq_one_letter_code
_entity_poly.pdbx_strand_id
1 'polypeptide(L)'
;MGMDKNTVIGFVLIFLLLVVWQQFNAPTPEEMELEKLRQDSIALAQDNAYGEIDTIQEKTLVPGIDTLVNASDSVKMAQLGGSFGPFAAAAAGEGKVYRLENDLMSVTFNSKGGR
;
A
#
# COMPACT_ATOMS: atom_id res chain seq x y z
N MET A 1 -21.99 0.18 54.93
CA MET A 1 -23.10 -0.50 54.26
C MET A 1 -22.51 -1.59 53.39
N GLY A 2 -22.62 -2.85 53.81
CA GLY A 2 -22.13 -3.99 53.03
C GLY A 2 -23.06 -4.22 51.83
N MET A 3 -22.49 -4.69 50.73
CA MET A 3 -23.28 -5.03 49.53
C MET A 3 -24.36 -6.05 49.89
N ASP A 4 -25.60 -5.78 49.49
CA ASP A 4 -26.72 -6.70 49.71
C ASP A 4 -26.44 -8.06 49.08
N LYS A 5 -26.79 -9.13 49.80
CA LYS A 5 -26.51 -10.52 49.39
C LYS A 5 -27.08 -10.83 48.01
N ASN A 6 -28.22 -10.23 47.68
CA ASN A 6 -28.89 -10.40 46.38
C ASN A 6 -28.10 -9.73 45.25
N THR A 7 -27.46 -8.60 45.52
CA THR A 7 -26.59 -7.91 44.56
C THR A 7 -25.32 -8.73 44.29
N VAL A 8 -24.72 -9.32 45.33
CA VAL A 8 -23.57 -10.22 45.19
C VAL A 8 -23.95 -11.45 44.35
N ILE A 9 -25.11 -12.05 44.61
CA ILE A 9 -25.62 -13.21 43.86
C ILE A 9 -25.85 -12.84 42.38
N GLY A 10 -26.42 -11.66 42.12
CA GLY A 10 -26.59 -11.15 40.75
C GLY A 10 -25.27 -11.01 40.00
N PHE A 11 -24.24 -10.42 40.63
CA PHE A 11 -22.92 -10.29 40.02
C PHE A 11 -22.26 -11.64 39.71
N VAL A 12 -22.38 -12.62 40.62
CA VAL A 12 -21.84 -13.98 40.39
C VAL A 12 -22.54 -14.66 39.21
N LEU A 13 -23.87 -14.53 39.09
CA LEU A 13 -24.62 -15.09 37.97
C LEU A 13 -24.23 -14.43 36.63
N ILE A 14 -24.08 -13.10 36.60
CA ILE A 14 -23.62 -12.38 35.41
C ILE A 14 -22.21 -12.84 35.02
N PHE A 15 -21.30 -12.95 35.99
CA PHE A 15 -19.93 -13.40 35.74
C PHE A 15 -19.88 -14.82 35.15
N LEU A 16 -20.66 -15.75 35.70
CA LEU A 16 -20.78 -17.11 35.14
C LEU A 16 -21.33 -17.10 33.72
N LEU A 17 -22.34 -16.28 33.45
CA LEU A 17 -22.94 -16.15 32.12
C LEU A 17 -21.91 -15.62 31.10
N LEU A 18 -21.11 -14.62 31.48
CA LEU A 18 -20.05 -14.07 30.63
C LEU A 18 -18.96 -15.09 30.32
N VAL A 19 -18.52 -15.90 31.29
CA VAL A 19 -17.50 -16.94 31.06
C VAL A 19 -18.01 -18.00 30.09
N VAL A 20 -19.25 -18.45 30.26
CA VAL A 20 -19.88 -19.41 29.33
C VAL A 20 -20.04 -18.78 27.95
N TRP A 21 -20.54 -17.55 27.86
CA TRP A 21 -20.68 -16.83 26.59
C TRP A 21 -19.34 -16.65 25.88
N GLN A 22 -18.28 -16.29 26.61
CA GLN A 22 -16.93 -16.14 26.06
C GLN A 22 -16.42 -17.46 25.50
N GLN A 23 -16.61 -18.60 26.17
CA GLN A 23 -16.16 -19.90 25.64
C GLN A 23 -16.90 -20.32 24.37
N PHE A 24 -18.18 -19.97 24.23
CA PHE A 24 -18.97 -20.27 23.03
C PHE A 24 -18.76 -19.27 21.88
N ASN A 25 -18.41 -18.02 22.18
CA ASN A 25 -18.23 -16.96 21.18
C ASN A 25 -16.75 -16.58 20.97
N ALA A 26 -15.82 -17.27 21.64
CA ALA A 26 -14.40 -17.07 21.42
C ALA A 26 -14.07 -17.49 19.98
N PRO A 27 -13.31 -16.66 19.23
CA PRO A 27 -12.89 -17.01 17.89
C PRO A 27 -12.04 -18.28 17.91
N THR A 28 -12.19 -19.10 16.87
CA THR A 28 -11.44 -20.34 16.75
C THR A 28 -9.96 -20.04 16.47
N PRO A 29 -9.03 -20.90 16.91
CA PRO A 29 -7.60 -20.68 16.66
C PRO A 29 -7.24 -20.58 15.17
N GLU A 30 -8.00 -21.21 14.27
CA GLU A 30 -7.79 -21.10 12.82
C GLU A 30 -8.11 -19.70 12.28
N GLU A 31 -9.17 -19.05 12.77
CA GLU A 31 -9.51 -17.68 12.38
C GLU A 31 -8.44 -16.69 12.88
N MET A 32 -7.85 -16.95 14.05
CA MET A 32 -6.75 -16.14 14.57
C MET A 32 -5.47 -16.24 13.73
N GLU A 33 -5.19 -17.40 13.12
CA GLU A 33 -4.05 -17.56 12.21
C GLU A 33 -4.26 -16.82 10.89
N LEU A 34 -5.47 -16.88 10.33
CA LEU A 34 -5.82 -16.13 9.12
C LEU A 34 -5.77 -14.61 9.35
N GLU A 35 -6.23 -14.16 10.52
CA GLU A 35 -6.15 -12.75 10.92
C GLU A 35 -4.69 -12.31 11.10
N LYS A 36 -3.85 -13.14 11.71
CA LYS A 36 -2.40 -12.89 11.85
C LYS A 36 -1.71 -12.82 10.49
N LEU A 37 -2.00 -13.76 9.59
CA LEU A 37 -1.45 -13.75 8.22
C LEU A 37 -1.87 -12.48 7.46
N ARG A 38 -3.12 -12.03 7.62
CA ARG A 38 -3.56 -10.74 7.05
C ARG A 38 -2.79 -9.58 7.67
N GLN A 39 -2.68 -9.51 8.99
CA GLN A 39 -1.98 -8.43 9.68
C GLN A 39 -0.49 -8.39 9.31
N ASP A 40 0.16 -9.55 9.20
CA ASP A 40 1.57 -9.67 8.81
C ASP A 40 1.80 -9.21 7.36
N SER A 41 0.87 -9.52 6.43
CA SER A 41 0.96 -9.04 5.05
C SER A 41 0.79 -7.52 4.94
N ILE A 42 -0.03 -6.94 5.82
CA ILE A 42 -0.28 -5.50 5.88
C ILE A 42 0.93 -4.76 6.49
N ALA A 43 1.54 -5.31 7.54
CA ALA A 43 2.73 -4.74 8.17
C ALA A 43 3.93 -4.71 7.22
N LEU A 44 4.17 -5.81 6.50
CA LEU A 44 5.23 -5.88 5.48
C LEU A 44 5.02 -4.88 4.34
N ALA A 45 3.77 -4.66 3.91
CA ALA A 45 3.48 -3.67 2.88
C ALA A 45 3.69 -2.23 3.36
N GLN A 46 3.37 -1.94 4.63
CA GLN A 46 3.54 -0.62 5.23
C GLN A 46 5.02 -0.27 5.42
N ASP A 47 5.84 -1.18 5.92
CA ASP A 47 7.28 -0.93 6.12
C ASP A 47 8.01 -0.63 4.80
N ASN A 48 7.61 -1.27 3.69
CA ASN A 48 8.16 -0.98 2.37
C ASN A 48 7.63 0.35 1.78
N ALA A 49 6.37 0.71 2.08
CA ALA A 49 5.79 1.96 1.60
C ALA A 49 6.43 3.20 2.26
N TYR A 50 6.73 3.16 3.56
CA TYR A 50 7.37 4.29 4.25
C TYR A 50 8.86 4.46 3.89
N GLY A 51 9.58 3.38 3.55
CA GLY A 51 10.96 3.48 3.06
C GLY A 51 11.08 4.03 1.63
N GLU A 52 10.07 3.82 0.79
CA GLU A 52 10.13 4.20 -0.63
C GLU A 52 9.58 5.62 -0.89
N ILE A 53 8.69 6.15 -0.03
CA ILE A 53 8.16 7.53 -0.18
C ILE A 53 9.23 8.60 0.10
N ASP A 54 10.17 8.37 1.01
CA ASP A 54 11.29 9.29 1.23
C ASP A 54 12.38 9.17 0.14
N THR A 55 12.50 8.00 -0.50
CA THR A 55 13.50 7.78 -1.55
C THR A 55 13.05 8.26 -2.94
N ILE A 56 11.74 8.30 -3.22
CA ILE A 56 11.19 8.79 -4.50
C ILE A 56 11.24 10.32 -4.61
N GLN A 57 11.17 11.05 -3.49
CA GLN A 57 11.31 12.51 -3.53
C GLN A 57 12.73 12.98 -3.88
N GLU A 58 13.77 12.20 -3.57
CA GLU A 58 15.16 12.62 -3.84
C GLU A 58 15.70 12.12 -5.21
N LYS A 59 15.08 11.10 -5.82
CA LYS A 59 15.52 10.56 -7.12
C LYS A 59 14.75 11.11 -8.34
N THR A 60 14.01 12.20 -8.19
CA THR A 60 13.29 12.86 -9.30
C THR A 60 14.03 14.09 -9.83
N LEU A 61 15.36 14.01 -9.94
CA LEU A 61 16.12 14.91 -10.78
C LEU A 61 17.16 14.10 -11.54
N VAL A 62 16.74 13.45 -12.62
CA VAL A 62 17.65 13.24 -13.75
C VAL A 62 17.68 14.59 -14.48
N PRO A 63 18.72 15.42 -14.30
CA PRO A 63 18.80 16.69 -15.00
C PRO A 63 19.15 16.35 -16.45
N GLY A 64 18.22 16.51 -17.38
CA GLY A 64 18.61 16.40 -18.80
C GLY A 64 17.51 16.19 -19.83
N ILE A 65 16.26 15.91 -19.45
CA ILE A 65 15.22 15.68 -20.47
C ILE A 65 14.51 16.98 -20.88
N ASP A 66 14.44 17.97 -19.99
CA ASP A 66 13.84 19.29 -20.29
C ASP A 66 14.73 20.18 -21.18
N THR A 67 16.02 19.86 -21.33
CA THR A 67 16.94 20.61 -22.20
C THR A 67 16.84 20.21 -23.68
N LEU A 68 16.02 19.20 -24.00
CA LEU A 68 15.90 18.67 -25.36
C LEU A 68 14.80 19.33 -26.19
N VAL A 69 14.01 20.25 -25.63
CA VAL A 69 12.91 20.90 -26.36
C VAL A 69 13.42 21.54 -27.68
N ASN A 70 14.67 22.02 -27.70
CA ASN A 70 15.31 22.65 -28.87
C ASN A 70 16.37 21.79 -29.59
N ALA A 71 16.55 20.52 -29.21
CA ALA A 71 17.51 19.62 -29.88
C ALA A 71 16.94 19.01 -31.17
N SER A 72 17.80 18.71 -32.14
CA SER A 72 17.41 17.98 -33.35
C SER A 72 16.93 16.56 -33.00
N ASP A 73 16.03 16.01 -33.83
CA ASP A 73 15.42 14.70 -33.57
C ASP A 73 16.45 13.56 -33.49
N SER A 74 17.55 13.67 -34.24
CA SER A 74 18.68 12.74 -34.17
C SER A 74 19.39 12.75 -32.82
N VAL A 75 19.57 13.93 -32.22
CA VAL A 75 20.22 14.09 -30.90
C VAL A 75 19.31 13.57 -29.80
N LYS A 76 17.99 13.84 -29.90
CA LYS A 76 16.97 13.30 -28.98
C LYS A 76 16.99 11.76 -28.98
N MET A 77 16.96 11.14 -30.16
CA MET A 77 16.97 9.69 -30.28
C MET A 77 18.28 9.05 -29.78
N ALA A 78 19.43 9.69 -30.01
CA ALA A 78 20.71 9.19 -29.52
C ALA A 78 20.79 9.20 -27.98
N GLN A 79 20.29 10.26 -27.33
CA GLN A 79 20.22 10.31 -25.87
C GLN A 79 19.21 9.32 -25.29
N LEU A 80 18.03 9.18 -25.89
CA LEU A 80 17.05 8.17 -25.48
C LEU A 80 17.63 6.76 -25.63
N GLY A 81 18.40 6.51 -26.69
CA GLY A 81 19.17 5.27 -26.88
C GLY A 81 20.18 5.02 -25.76
N GLY A 82 20.89 6.05 -25.30
CA GLY A 82 21.85 5.95 -24.19
C GLY A 82 21.18 5.68 -22.83
N SER A 83 20.01 6.26 -22.57
CA SER A 83 19.31 6.13 -21.27
C SER A 83 18.39 4.92 -21.19
N PHE A 84 17.71 4.55 -22.28
CA PHE A 84 16.68 3.51 -22.30
C PHE A 84 17.05 2.31 -23.18
N GLY A 85 18.19 2.35 -23.87
CA GLY A 85 18.70 1.24 -24.67
C GLY A 85 17.67 0.78 -25.73
N PRO A 86 17.35 -0.53 -25.80
CA PRO A 86 16.36 -1.07 -26.73
C PRO A 86 14.96 -0.45 -26.60
N PHE A 87 14.63 0.16 -25.46
CA PHE A 87 13.33 0.75 -25.18
C PHE A 87 13.23 2.25 -25.52
N ALA A 88 14.27 2.83 -26.13
CA ALA A 88 14.29 4.24 -26.51
C ALA A 88 13.11 4.66 -27.39
N ALA A 89 12.66 3.78 -28.28
CA ALA A 89 11.51 4.03 -29.15
C ALA A 89 10.19 4.22 -28.37
N ALA A 90 10.03 3.56 -27.21
CA ALA A 90 8.84 3.69 -26.37
C ALA A 90 8.86 4.96 -25.49
N ALA A 91 10.03 5.58 -25.30
CA ALA A 91 10.19 6.83 -24.57
C ALA A 91 9.99 8.08 -25.45
N ALA A 92 9.95 7.91 -26.77
CA ALA A 92 9.75 8.98 -27.74
C ALA A 92 8.27 9.43 -27.81
N GLY A 93 8.04 10.72 -28.08
CA GLY A 93 6.69 11.30 -28.20
C GLY A 93 6.19 12.03 -26.96
N GLU A 94 4.88 12.23 -26.86
CA GLU A 94 4.23 12.93 -25.74
C GLU A 94 3.83 11.95 -24.64
N GLY A 95 4.09 12.32 -23.37
CA GLY A 95 3.70 11.54 -22.21
C GLY A 95 2.26 11.86 -21.82
N LYS A 96 1.40 10.84 -21.72
CA LYS A 96 0.03 10.97 -21.22
C LYS A 96 -0.10 10.25 -19.90
N VAL A 97 -0.79 10.87 -18.95
CA VAL A 97 -1.08 10.27 -17.64
C VAL A 97 -2.44 9.59 -17.71
N TYR A 98 -2.47 8.31 -17.35
CA TYR A 98 -3.68 7.49 -17.26
C TYR A 98 -3.95 7.13 -15.81
N ARG A 99 -5.23 7.00 -15.46
CA ARG A 99 -5.69 6.56 -14.15
C ARG A 99 -6.53 5.29 -14.33
N LEU A 100 -6.17 4.23 -13.62
CA LEU A 100 -6.84 2.94 -13.61
C LEU A 100 -7.40 2.68 -12.21
N GLU A 101 -8.70 2.39 -12.11
CA GLU A 101 -9.42 2.31 -10.84
C GLU A 101 -10.31 1.06 -10.78
N ASN A 102 -10.40 0.47 -9.59
CA ASN A 102 -11.40 -0.53 -9.20
C ASN A 102 -11.83 -0.32 -7.73
N ASP A 103 -12.70 -1.20 -7.21
CA ASP A 103 -13.26 -1.08 -5.86
C ASP A 103 -12.22 -1.16 -4.71
N LEU A 104 -11.00 -1.64 -4.99
CA LEU A 104 -9.95 -1.87 -3.99
C LEU A 104 -8.72 -0.99 -4.17
N MET A 105 -8.46 -0.47 -5.39
CA MET A 105 -7.26 0.29 -5.69
C MET A 105 -7.42 1.29 -6.85
N SER A 106 -6.57 2.33 -6.82
CA SER A 106 -6.41 3.33 -7.87
C SER A 106 -4.93 3.50 -8.20
N VAL A 107 -4.56 3.35 -9.47
CA VAL A 107 -3.18 3.51 -9.96
C VAL A 107 -3.14 4.57 -11.04
N THR A 108 -2.19 5.51 -10.91
CA THR A 108 -1.93 6.54 -11.92
C THR A 108 -0.57 6.28 -12.55
N PHE A 109 -0.47 6.28 -13.87
CA PHE A 109 0.80 6.00 -14.58
C PHE A 109 0.94 6.80 -15.88
N ASN A 110 2.18 7.11 -16.25
CA ASN A 110 2.54 7.81 -17.48
C ASN A 110 2.82 6.81 -18.63
N SER A 111 2.40 7.17 -19.85
CA SER A 111 2.69 6.41 -21.07
C SER A 111 4.18 6.25 -21.38
N LYS A 112 5.06 7.08 -20.81
CA LYS A 112 6.52 6.99 -20.93
C LYS A 112 7.14 6.08 -19.86
N GLY A 113 6.74 4.81 -19.85
CA GLY A 113 7.35 3.80 -18.99
C GLY A 113 6.75 3.65 -17.59
N GLY A 114 5.49 4.03 -17.41
CA GLY A 114 4.69 3.62 -16.23
C GLY A 114 5.02 4.35 -14.93
N ARG A 115 5.63 5.53 -15.02
CA ARG A 115 5.92 6.40 -13.88
C ARG A 115 4.69 7.06 -13.29
#